data_AF-A0A936IL17-F1
#
_entry.id   AF-A0A936IL17-F1
#
_cell.length_a   1.000
_cell.length_b   1.000
_cell.length_c   1.000
_cell.angle_alpha   90.00
_cell.angle_beta   90.00
_cell.angle_gamma   90.00
#
_symmetry.space_group_name_H-M   'P 1'
#
loop_
_entity.id
_entity.type
_entity.pdbx_description
1 polymer ?
#
loop_
_entity_poly.entity_id
_entity_poly.type
_entity_poly.pdbx_seq_one_letter_code
_entity_poly.pdbx_strand_id
1 'polypeptide(L)' 'MSKSKGFKIGRDNETGRLKSVEQAKANPRGSSVEIMPKKGNGDTGRYDNKKK' A
#
# COMPACT_ATOMS: atom_id res chain seq x y z
N MET A 1 4.79 -16.11 -13.61
CA MET A 1 3.94 -15.60 -12.51
C MET A 1 4.34 -14.17 -12.17
N SER A 2 3.51 -13.18 -12.51
CA SER A 2 3.78 -11.78 -12.15
C SER A 2 3.64 -11.62 -10.63
N LYS A 3 4.77 -11.51 -9.92
CA LYS A 3 4.78 -11.30 -8.46
C LYS A 3 4.25 -9.88 -8.21
N SER A 4 3.10 -9.76 -7.52
CA SER A 4 2.53 -8.45 -7.18
C SER A 4 3.57 -7.59 -6.45
N LYS A 5 3.80 -6.36 -6.94
CA LYS A 5 4.77 -5.41 -6.37
C LYS A 5 4.36 -4.84 -5.00
N GLY A 6 3.15 -5.18 -4.54
CA GLY A 6 2.57 -4.72 -3.28
C GLY A 6 1.52 -5.68 -2.72
N PHE A 7 0.93 -5.26 -1.60
CA PHE A 7 -0.22 -5.88 -0.94
C PHE A 7 -1.28 -4.82 -0.65
N LYS A 8 -2.55 -5.23 -0.59
CA LYS A 8 -3.65 -4.31 -0.29
C LYS A 8 -3.74 -4.08 1.22
N ILE A 9 -4.01 -2.86 1.62
CA ILE A 9 -4.27 -2.48 3.02
C ILE A 9 -5.45 -1.51 3.09
N GLY A 10 -6.27 -1.64 4.13
CA GLY A 10 -7.34 -0.70 4.41
C GLY A 10 -6.80 0.49 5.21
N ARG A 11 -7.35 1.67 4.97
CA ARG A 11 -7.02 2.88 5.73
C ARG A 11 -8.28 3.64 6.09
N ASP A 12 -8.33 4.16 7.31
CA ASP A 12 -9.38 5.03 7.76
C ASP A 12 -9.18 6.45 7.21
N ASN A 13 -10.23 7.04 6.62
CA ASN A 13 -10.11 8.34 5.96
C ASN A 13 -9.97 9.50 6.95
N GLU A 14 -10.53 9.38 8.15
CA GLU A 14 -10.52 10.44 9.16
C GLU A 14 -9.25 10.40 10.01
N THR A 15 -8.91 9.21 10.52
CA THR A 15 -7.81 9.02 11.46
C THR A 15 -6.50 8.61 10.78
N GLY A 16 -6.55 8.20 9.51
CA GLY A 16 -5.40 7.67 8.78
C GLY A 16 -4.91 6.30 9.28
N ARG A 17 -5.59 5.68 10.25
CA ARG A 17 -5.17 4.41 10.84
C ARG A 17 -5.33 3.25 9.87
N LEU A 18 -4.40 2.31 9.94
CA LEU A 18 -4.45 1.09 9.15
C LEU A 18 -5.51 0.14 9.70
N LYS A 19 -6.24 -0.50 8.79
CA LYS A 19 -7.28 -1.50 9.10
C LYS A 19 -7.21 -2.64 8.08
N SER A 20 -7.96 -3.72 8.33
CA SER A 20 -8.02 -4.82 7.37
C SER A 20 -8.72 -4.40 6.09
N VAL A 21 -8.38 -5.06 4.97
CA VAL A 21 -9.03 -4.79 3.68
C VAL A 21 -10.52 -5.10 3.73
N GLU A 22 -10.93 -6.13 4.47
CA GLU A 22 -12.35 -6.48 4.65
C GLU A 22 -13.10 -5.36 5.37
N GLN A 23 -12.54 -4.82 6.45
CA GLN A 23 -13.14 -3.70 7.18
C GLN A 23 -13.25 -2.44 6.32
N ALA A 24 -12.22 -2.13 5.53
CA ALA A 24 -12.27 -0.99 4.61
C ALA A 24 -13.31 -1.17 3.50
N LYS A 25 -13.47 -2.39 2.97
CA LYS A 25 -14.51 -2.71 1.98
C LYS A 25 -15.93 -2.65 2.57
N ALA A 26 -16.09 -2.98 3.84
CA ALA A 26 -17.38 -2.88 4.52
C ALA A 26 -17.84 -1.43 4.73
N ASN A 27 -16.90 -0.46 4.80
CA ASN A 27 -17.21 0.97 4.87
C ASN A 27 -16.40 1.80 3.85
N PRO A 28 -16.81 1.81 2.57
CA PRO A 28 -16.09 2.50 1.50
C PRO A 28 -16.23 4.04 1.54
N ARG A 29 -17.16 4.57 2.34
CA ARG A 29 -17.31 6.04 2.53
C ARG A 29 -16.32 6.57 3.56
N GLY A 30 -16.06 5.81 4.63
CA GLY A 30 -15.13 6.18 5.69
C GLY A 30 -13.74 5.55 5.59
N SER A 31 -13.49 4.69 4.60
CA SER A 31 -12.22 4.00 4.43
C SER A 31 -11.79 3.90 2.97
N SER A 32 -10.49 3.86 2.74
CA SER A 32 -9.88 3.58 1.44
C SER A 32 -9.18 2.21 1.47
N VAL A 33 -9.03 1.60 0.29
CA VAL A 33 -8.13 0.45 0.09
C VAL A 33 -6.99 0.90 -0.80
N GLU A 34 -5.76 0.81 -0.28
CA GLU A 34 -4.55 1.26 -0.96
C GLU A 34 -3.61 0.07 -1.21
N ILE A 35 -2.67 0.23 -2.14
CA ILE A 35 -1.61 -0.77 -2.40
C ILE A 35 -0.35 -0.29 -1.71
N MET A 36 0.07 -1.02 -0.67
CA MET A 36 1.35 -0.81 -0.02
C MET A 36 2.44 -1.62 -0.74
N PRO A 37 3.56 -1.01 -1.13
CA PRO A 37 4.63 -1.72 -1.80
C PRO A 37 5.28 -2.73 -0.86
N LYS A 38 5.75 -3.85 -1.42
CA LYS A 38 6.62 -4.78 -0.69
C LYS A 38 8.01 -4.16 -0.51
N LYS A 39 8.77 -4.68 0.46
CA LYS A 39 10.18 -4.27 0.65
C LYS A 39 10.94 -4.37 -0.67
N GLY A 40 11.60 -3.28 -1.08
CA GLY A 40 12.34 -3.19 -2.35
C GLY A 40 11.50 -2.80 -3.58
N ASN A 41 10.19 -2.62 -3.42
CA ASN A 41 9.27 -2.20 -4.50
C ASN A 41 8.65 -0.81 -4.26
N GLY A 42 9.06 -0.12 -3.18
CA GLY A 42 8.67 1.27 -2.92
C GLY A 42 9.47 2.26 -3.77
N ASP A 43 9.05 3.51 -3.75
CA ASP A 43 9.67 4.59 -4.55
C ASP A 43 11.11 4.94 -4.11
N THR A 44 11.60 4.33 -3.03
CA THR A 44 12.98 4.47 -2.55
C THR A 44 14.01 3.74 -3.42
N GLY A 45 13.57 2.91 -4.38
CA GLY A 45 14.46 2.22 -5.33
C GLY A 45 15.13 3.12 -6.39
N ARG A 46 14.90 4.43 -6.40
CA ARG A 46 15.55 5.36 -7.34
C ARG A 46 17.00 5.71 -6.98
N TYR A 47 17.47 5.38 -5.77
CA TYR A 47 18.80 5.78 -5.29
C TYR A 47 19.80 4.63 -5.16
N ASP A 48 19.46 3.42 -5.59
CA ASP A 48 20.43 2.33 -5.66
C ASP A 48 21.16 2.34 -7.02
N ASN A 49 22.21 3.16 -7.07
CA ASN A 49 23.38 3.01 -7.93
C ASN A 49 23.20 3.12 -9.46
N LYS A 50 23.07 4.37 -9.97
CA LYS A 50 23.91 4.79 -11.11
C LYS A 50 25.38 4.83 -10.65
N LYS A 51 26.03 3.67 -10.48
CA LYS A 51 27.49 3.63 -10.48
C LYS A 51 27.93 3.65 -11.94
N LYS A 52 28.52 4.78 -12.33
CA LYS A 52 29.34 4.94 -13.53
C LYS A 52 30.47 3.93 -13.55
#